data_AF-A0A7S3I6F9-F1
#
_entry.id   AF-A0A7S3I6F9-F1
#
_cell.length_a   1.000
_cell.length_b   1.000
_cell.length_c   1.000
_cell.angle_alpha   90.00
_cell.angle_beta   90.00
_cell.angle_gamma   90.00
#
_symmetry.space_group_name_H-M   'P 1'
#
loop_
_entity.id
_entity.type
_entity.pdbx_description
1 polymer ?
#
loop_
_entity_poly.entity_id
_entity_poly.type
_entity_poly.pdbx_seq_one_letter_code
_entity_poly.pdbx_strand_id
1 'polypeptide(L)'
;MKAFPKLIPGKDHMQTVSLLAKKDVTGPNSKFATFMIRMVFADQASNVDFYLRAFYDVAERKDWDMGLTEHFLVAPTINGNMVVIEEEAHHLVRGYTERESILKRFYWRDGGHFYVYQSSVPDEVHPDEDAGRDDATRFDLLHQTSCFKRFGDNDLLVEQVFQ
;
A
#
# COMPACT_ATOMS: atom_id res chain seq x y z
N MET A 1 12.09 -13.11 -15.70
CA MET A 1 11.42 -12.09 -14.87
C MET A 1 10.26 -11.55 -15.69
N LYS A 2 9.01 -11.73 -15.25
CA LYS A 2 7.84 -11.13 -15.92
C LYS A 2 7.63 -9.74 -15.32
N ALA A 3 7.63 -8.71 -16.15
CA ALA A 3 7.15 -7.39 -15.78
C ALA A 3 5.71 -7.53 -15.26
N PHE A 4 5.37 -6.82 -14.19
CA PHE A 4 3.98 -6.64 -13.78
C PHE A 4 3.50 -5.32 -14.40
N PRO A 5 2.78 -5.34 -15.53
CA PRO A 5 2.14 -4.13 -16.02
C PRO A 5 0.88 -3.97 -15.18
N LYS A 6 0.90 -3.16 -14.13
CA LYS A 6 -0.34 -2.62 -13.58
C LYS A 6 -0.22 -1.10 -13.47
N LEU A 7 -1.20 -0.48 -14.10
CA LEU A 7 -1.32 0.92 -14.44
C LEU A 7 -1.51 1.72 -13.15
N ILE A 8 -0.62 2.66 -12.86
CA ILE A 8 -1.00 3.83 -12.07
C ILE A 8 -1.51 4.86 -13.09
N PRO A 9 -2.71 5.47 -12.95
CA PRO A 9 -3.31 6.28 -14.00
C PRO A 9 -2.61 7.64 -14.08
N GLY A 10 -1.47 7.70 -14.77
CA GLY A 10 -0.97 8.98 -15.27
C GLY A 10 -1.85 9.41 -16.43
N LYS A 11 -2.37 10.64 -16.40
CA LYS A 11 -2.98 11.28 -17.57
C LYS A 11 -2.04 11.07 -18.76
N ASP A 12 -2.53 10.34 -19.75
CA ASP A 12 -1.98 10.18 -21.11
C ASP A 12 -0.76 9.28 -21.37
N HIS A 13 -0.06 8.70 -20.38
CA HIS A 13 1.12 7.85 -20.65
C HIS A 13 1.17 6.54 -19.86
N MET A 14 1.36 5.43 -20.60
CA MET A 14 1.65 4.12 -20.05
C MET A 14 3.03 4.15 -19.36
N GLN A 15 3.06 3.97 -18.04
CA GLN A 15 4.28 4.12 -17.24
C GLN A 15 5.06 2.80 -17.20
N THR A 16 6.37 2.87 -17.43
CA THR A 16 7.25 1.69 -17.28
C THR A 16 7.62 1.54 -15.81
N VAL A 17 7.08 0.51 -15.17
CA VAL A 17 7.43 0.10 -13.81
C VAL A 17 8.34 -1.12 -13.87
N SER A 18 9.52 -1.02 -13.27
CA SER A 18 10.46 -2.13 -13.16
C SER A 18 10.56 -2.61 -11.71
N LEU A 19 10.21 -3.87 -11.48
CA LEU A 19 10.52 -4.55 -10.23
C LEU A 19 12.01 -4.87 -10.20
N LEU A 20 12.78 -4.14 -9.38
CA LEU A 20 14.21 -4.36 -9.25
C LEU A 20 14.52 -5.54 -8.33
N ALA A 21 13.77 -5.68 -7.24
CA ALA A 21 14.00 -6.73 -6.26
C ALA A 21 12.73 -7.05 -5.46
N LYS A 22 12.57 -8.33 -5.11
CA LYS A 22 11.77 -8.80 -3.99
C LYS A 22 12.68 -9.69 -3.15
N LYS A 23 12.89 -9.33 -1.89
CA LYS A 23 13.82 -10.03 -0.99
C LYS A 23 13.15 -10.32 0.33
N ASP A 24 13.37 -11.53 0.84
CA ASP A 24 13.19 -11.82 2.25
C ASP A 24 14.33 -11.13 3.01
N VAL A 25 13.97 -10.25 3.94
CA VAL A 25 14.88 -9.49 4.80
C VAL A 25 14.62 -9.78 6.27
N THR A 26 14.04 -10.95 6.56
CA THR A 26 13.72 -11.41 7.92
C THR A 26 14.99 -11.48 8.76
N GLY A 27 15.02 -10.72 9.85
CA GLY A 27 16.13 -10.75 10.80
C GLY A 27 16.22 -12.11 11.51
N PRO A 28 17.40 -12.51 12.00
CA PRO A 28 17.63 -13.84 12.61
C PRO A 28 16.77 -14.13 13.85
N ASN A 29 16.23 -13.08 14.49
CA ASN A 29 15.37 -13.18 15.68
C ASN A 29 13.93 -12.71 15.41
N SER A 30 13.54 -12.52 14.14
CA SER A 30 12.18 -12.09 13.82
C SER A 30 11.21 -13.25 13.91
N LYS A 31 10.06 -13.02 14.55
CA LYS A 31 8.95 -13.98 14.58
C LYS A 31 8.12 -13.96 13.30
N PHE A 32 8.25 -12.90 12.51
CA PHE A 32 7.45 -12.65 11.31
C PHE A 32 8.34 -12.48 10.09
N ALA A 33 7.94 -13.09 8.97
CA ALA A 33 8.63 -12.92 7.70
C ALA A 33 8.54 -11.45 7.28
N THR A 34 9.67 -10.87 6.89
CA THR A 34 9.75 -9.48 6.46
C THR A 34 10.19 -9.44 5.00
N PHE A 35 9.40 -8.78 4.16
CA PHE A 35 9.71 -8.68 2.75
C PHE A 35 10.01 -7.24 2.36
N MET A 36 11.02 -7.08 1.53
CA MET A 36 11.33 -5.83 0.86
C MET A 36 11.03 -5.95 -0.63
N ILE A 37 10.25 -5.02 -1.16
CA ILE A 37 10.01 -4.83 -2.58
C ILE A 37 10.64 -3.50 -3.01
N ARG A 38 11.32 -3.51 -4.15
CA ARG A 38 11.92 -2.32 -4.75
C ARG A 38 11.43 -2.15 -6.19
N MET A 39 10.78 -1.03 -6.46
CA MET A 39 10.21 -0.68 -7.76
C MET A 39 10.82 0.64 -8.26
N VAL A 40 11.08 0.74 -9.55
CA VAL A 40 11.49 1.99 -10.21
C VAL A 40 10.48 2.39 -11.25
N PHE A 41 10.11 3.67 -11.21
CA PHE A 41 9.24 4.35 -12.16
C PHE A 41 10.10 5.32 -12.96
N ALA A 42 10.31 5.01 -14.25
CA ALA A 42 11.25 5.73 -15.09
C ALA A 42 10.74 7.14 -15.45
N ASP A 43 11.59 8.15 -15.30
CA ASP A 43 11.28 9.57 -15.57
C ASP A 43 10.14 10.16 -14.71
N GLN A 44 9.99 9.68 -13.47
CA GLN A 44 8.88 10.04 -12.56
C GLN A 44 9.30 10.79 -11.29
N ALA A 45 10.57 11.18 -11.14
CA ALA A 45 11.07 11.86 -9.96
C ALA A 45 10.29 13.14 -9.60
N SER A 46 9.85 13.90 -10.60
CA SER A 46 9.07 15.14 -10.41
C SER A 46 7.60 14.91 -10.06
N ASN A 47 7.11 13.68 -10.19
CA ASN A 47 5.70 13.33 -10.01
C ASN A 47 5.43 12.64 -8.66
N VAL A 48 6.33 12.78 -7.68
CA VAL A 48 6.21 12.10 -6.37
C VAL A 48 4.87 12.37 -5.68
N ASP A 49 4.34 13.61 -5.77
CA ASP A 49 3.05 13.97 -5.17
C ASP A 49 1.87 13.28 -5.87
N PHE A 50 1.97 13.02 -7.18
CA PHE A 50 0.98 12.24 -7.92
C PHE A 50 0.96 10.78 -7.45
N TYR A 51 2.12 10.15 -7.28
CA TYR A 51 2.19 8.79 -6.73
C TYR A 51 1.75 8.73 -5.28
N LEU A 52 2.09 9.74 -4.47
CA LEU A 52 1.61 9.84 -3.11
C LEU A 52 0.08 9.81 -3.09
N ARG A 53 -0.55 10.63 -3.92
CA ARG A 53 -2.01 10.68 -4.02
C ARG A 53 -2.58 9.33 -4.47
N ALA A 54 -2.02 8.72 -5.51
CA ALA A 54 -2.46 7.40 -5.98
C ALA A 54 -2.35 6.28 -4.93
N PHE A 55 -1.43 6.38 -3.96
CA PHE A 55 -1.29 5.41 -2.88
C PHE A 55 -2.08 5.76 -1.61
N TYR A 56 -2.34 7.05 -1.37
CA TYR A 56 -2.99 7.53 -0.15
C TYR A 56 -4.48 7.80 -0.32
N ASP A 57 -4.86 8.43 -1.42
CA ASP A 57 -6.24 8.79 -1.76
C ASP A 57 -7.04 7.51 -2.03
N VAL A 58 -8.06 7.30 -1.19
CA VAL A 58 -8.88 6.09 -1.18
C VAL A 58 -9.64 5.94 -2.49
N ALA A 59 -10.18 7.02 -3.04
CA ALA A 59 -10.91 6.98 -4.30
C ALA A 59 -9.95 6.66 -5.46
N GLU A 60 -8.81 7.36 -5.54
CA GLU A 60 -7.84 7.11 -6.61
C GLU A 60 -7.27 5.69 -6.55
N ARG A 61 -7.00 5.16 -5.34
CA ARG A 61 -6.45 3.81 -5.19
C ARG A 61 -7.39 2.74 -5.73
N LYS A 62 -8.70 2.84 -5.46
CA LYS A 62 -9.71 1.89 -5.97
C LYS A 62 -9.78 1.89 -7.49
N ASP A 63 -9.56 3.03 -8.14
CA ASP A 63 -9.67 3.16 -9.59
C ASP A 63 -8.59 2.38 -10.35
N TRP A 64 -7.40 2.21 -9.77
CA TRP A 64 -6.27 1.60 -10.47
C TRP A 64 -5.81 0.26 -9.90
N ASP A 65 -6.04 0.02 -8.61
CA ASP A 65 -5.71 -1.25 -7.98
C ASP A 65 -6.81 -2.28 -8.22
N MET A 66 -6.76 -2.95 -9.37
CA MET A 66 -7.71 -4.01 -9.73
C MET A 66 -7.70 -5.22 -8.77
N GLY A 67 -6.83 -5.24 -7.75
CA GLY A 67 -6.90 -6.23 -6.68
C GLY A 67 -7.97 -5.92 -5.63
N LEU A 68 -8.34 -4.65 -5.50
CA LEU A 68 -9.30 -4.17 -4.50
C LEU A 68 -10.74 -4.32 -5.02
N THR A 69 -11.59 -4.93 -4.20
CA THR A 69 -13.04 -4.98 -4.40
C THR A 69 -13.71 -3.84 -3.64
N GLU A 70 -13.35 -3.66 -2.38
CA GLU A 70 -13.76 -2.52 -1.57
C GLU A 70 -12.58 -1.71 -1.03
N HIS A 71 -12.77 -0.39 -1.02
CA HIS A 71 -11.79 0.55 -0.48
C HIS A 71 -12.51 1.85 -0.10
N PHE A 72 -12.77 2.07 1.18
CA PHE A 72 -13.48 3.26 1.64
C PHE A 72 -12.99 3.74 3.01
N LEU A 73 -13.24 5.02 3.30
CA LEU A 73 -12.90 5.63 4.59
C LEU A 73 -13.89 5.17 5.66
N VAL A 74 -13.37 4.67 6.76
CA VAL A 74 -14.15 4.24 7.94
C VAL A 74 -14.35 5.40 8.92
N ALA A 75 -13.42 6.36 8.95
CA ALA A 75 -13.46 7.51 9.83
C ALA A 75 -12.98 8.79 9.13
N PRO A 76 -13.33 9.98 9.66
CA PRO A 76 -12.76 11.24 9.19
C PRO A 76 -11.23 11.24 9.27
N THR A 77 -10.57 12.00 8.40
CA THR A 77 -9.12 12.17 8.43
C THR A 77 -8.67 12.77 9.76
N ILE A 78 -7.73 12.10 10.42
CA ILE A 78 -7.16 12.49 11.70
C ILE A 78 -5.85 13.23 11.46
N ASN A 79 -5.68 14.40 12.10
CA ASN A 79 -4.48 15.25 11.98
C ASN A 79 -4.09 15.65 10.54
N GLY A 80 -5.03 15.57 9.60
CA GLY A 80 -4.84 15.96 8.20
C GLY A 80 -3.99 15.01 7.36
N ASN A 81 -3.43 13.94 7.93
CA ASN A 81 -2.55 13.00 7.22
C ASN A 81 -2.78 11.53 7.56
N MET A 82 -3.66 11.21 8.52
CA MET A 82 -3.99 9.84 8.91
C MET A 82 -5.43 9.51 8.54
N VAL A 83 -5.66 8.35 7.94
CA VAL A 83 -6.98 7.81 7.62
C VAL A 83 -7.12 6.41 8.19
N VAL A 84 -8.36 6.02 8.48
CA VAL A 84 -8.73 4.63 8.73
C VAL A 84 -9.58 4.18 7.56
N ILE A 85 -9.17 3.08 6.94
CA ILE A 85 -9.77 2.55 5.72
C ILE A 85 -10.17 1.10 5.95
N GLU A 86 -11.25 0.72 5.29
CA GLU A 86 -11.60 -0.68 5.08
C GLU A 86 -11.15 -1.04 3.67
N GLU A 87 -10.45 -2.16 3.55
CA GLU A 87 -9.96 -2.69 2.29
C GLU A 87 -10.34 -4.15 2.17
N GLU A 88 -11.04 -4.48 1.09
CA GLU A 88 -11.32 -5.85 0.67
C GLU A 88 -10.59 -6.11 -0.64
N ALA A 89 -9.88 -7.22 -0.73
CA ALA A 89 -9.14 -7.55 -1.93
C ALA A 89 -8.98 -9.04 -2.18
N HIS A 90 -8.96 -9.38 -3.47
CA HIS A 90 -8.69 -10.73 -3.92
C HIS A 90 -7.19 -11.06 -3.81
N HIS A 91 -6.90 -12.30 -3.42
CA HIS A 91 -5.54 -12.85 -3.42
C HIS A 91 -4.52 -12.12 -2.52
N LEU A 92 -4.96 -11.34 -1.53
CA LEU A 92 -4.08 -10.78 -0.49
C LEU A 92 -3.24 -11.87 0.19
N VAL A 93 -3.85 -13.04 0.44
CA VAL A 93 -3.21 -14.19 1.05
C VAL A 93 -3.42 -15.43 0.18
N ARG A 94 -2.33 -16.16 -0.12
CA ARG A 94 -2.39 -17.38 -0.93
C ARG A 94 -3.29 -18.42 -0.26
N GLY A 95 -4.26 -18.94 -1.02
CA GLY A 95 -5.20 -19.96 -0.54
C GLY A 95 -6.57 -19.42 -0.14
N TYR A 96 -6.73 -18.09 -0.14
CA TYR A 96 -8.01 -17.44 0.13
C TYR A 96 -8.49 -16.68 -1.09
N THR A 97 -9.80 -16.75 -1.33
CA THR A 97 -10.47 -16.06 -2.44
C THR A 97 -10.48 -14.55 -2.21
N GLU A 98 -10.78 -14.16 -0.97
CA GLU A 98 -10.97 -12.77 -0.56
C GLU A 98 -10.57 -12.59 0.91
N ARG A 99 -10.05 -11.41 1.19
CA ARG A 99 -9.67 -10.98 2.54
C ARG A 99 -10.00 -9.53 2.73
N GLU A 100 -10.40 -9.23 3.95
CA GLU A 100 -10.70 -7.90 4.42
C GLU A 100 -9.65 -7.45 5.43
N SER A 101 -9.40 -6.15 5.50
CA SER A 101 -8.59 -5.55 6.54
C SER A 101 -9.07 -4.14 6.86
N ILE A 102 -8.91 -3.76 8.12
CA ILE A 102 -9.17 -2.40 8.59
C ILE A 102 -7.82 -1.79 8.92
N LEU A 103 -7.39 -0.83 8.10
CA LEU A 103 -6.04 -0.30 8.14
C LEU A 103 -6.05 1.15 8.60
N LYS A 104 -5.14 1.50 9.51
CA LYS A 104 -4.70 2.89 9.65
C LYS A 104 -3.62 3.15 8.62
N ARG A 105 -3.72 4.28 7.92
CA ARG A 105 -2.72 4.74 6.95
C ARG A 105 -2.36 6.17 7.25
N PHE A 106 -1.07 6.49 7.28
CA PHE A 106 -0.62 7.88 7.37
C PHE A 106 0.64 8.13 6.55
N TYR A 107 0.87 9.39 6.20
CA TYR A 107 2.05 9.80 5.46
C TYR A 107 2.85 10.89 6.17
N TRP A 108 4.15 10.94 5.90
CA TRP A 108 5.04 12.00 6.33
C TRP A 108 6.18 12.22 5.33
N ARG A 109 6.90 13.33 5.49
CA ARG A 109 8.11 13.64 4.72
C ARG A 109 9.29 13.74 5.68
N ASP A 110 10.42 13.16 5.30
CA ASP A 110 11.68 13.28 6.04
C ASP A 110 12.88 13.17 5.09
N GLY A 111 13.88 14.03 5.26
CA GLY A 111 15.12 13.97 4.47
C GLY A 111 14.95 14.06 2.94
N GLY A 112 13.91 14.74 2.44
CA GLY A 112 13.59 14.77 1.00
C GLY A 112 12.93 13.50 0.47
N HIS A 113 12.63 12.56 1.35
CA HIS A 113 11.86 11.36 1.07
C HIS A 113 10.43 11.49 1.57
N PHE A 114 9.58 10.64 1.03
CA PHE A 114 8.18 10.55 1.37
C PHE A 114 7.87 9.16 1.85
N TYR A 115 7.04 9.06 2.87
CA TYR A 115 6.73 7.80 3.49
C TYR A 115 5.22 7.65 3.62
N VAL A 116 4.74 6.43 3.36
CA VAL A 116 3.38 5.99 3.63
C VAL A 116 3.48 4.76 4.52
N TYR A 117 2.93 4.85 5.72
CA TYR A 117 2.80 3.73 6.64
C TYR A 117 1.36 3.24 6.63
N GLN A 118 1.19 1.92 6.76
CA GLN A 118 -0.09 1.32 7.08
C GLN A 118 0.06 0.09 7.98
N SER A 119 -0.95 -0.18 8.79
CA SER A 119 -1.09 -1.42 9.58
C SER A 119 -2.55 -1.64 9.93
N SER A 120 -2.89 -2.86 10.35
CA SER A 120 -4.21 -3.13 10.93
C SER A 120 -4.47 -2.30 12.18
N VAL A 121 -5.74 -2.00 12.42
CA VAL A 121 -6.26 -1.45 13.68
C VAL A 121 -7.02 -2.54 14.44
N PRO A 122 -7.19 -2.39 15.77
CA PRO A 122 -8.03 -3.31 16.55
C PRO A 122 -9.48 -3.33 16.08
N ASP A 123 -10.14 -4.48 16.21
CA ASP A 123 -11.53 -4.70 15.78
C ASP A 123 -12.52 -3.75 16.46
N GLU A 124 -12.20 -3.25 17.67
CA GLU A 124 -13.07 -2.30 18.39
C GLU A 124 -13.21 -0.95 17.66
N VAL A 125 -12.33 -0.64 16.70
CA VAL A 125 -12.44 0.56 15.87
C VAL A 125 -13.57 0.44 14.84
N HIS A 126 -13.90 -0.79 14.42
CA HIS A 126 -14.98 -1.07 13.47
C HIS A 126 -15.45 -2.54 13.62
N PRO A 127 -16.36 -2.79 14.58
CA PRO A 127 -16.75 -4.14 14.97
C PRO A 127 -17.56 -4.86 13.89
N ASP A 128 -17.38 -6.18 13.80
CA ASP A 128 -18.01 -7.05 12.79
C ASP A 128 -19.53 -7.15 12.90
N GLU A 129 -20.07 -7.00 14.11
CA GLU A 129 -21.50 -7.13 14.40
C GLU A 129 -22.33 -6.08 13.66
N ASP A 130 -21.78 -4.89 13.43
CA ASP A 130 -22.45 -3.81 12.68
C ASP A 130 -22.46 -4.07 11.17
N ALA A 131 -21.67 -5.03 10.68
CA ALA A 131 -21.45 -5.27 9.26
C ALA A 131 -21.84 -6.67 8.78
N GLY A 132 -22.24 -7.59 9.68
CA GLY A 132 -22.75 -8.92 9.33
C GLY A 132 -21.68 -9.88 8.77
N ARG A 133 -20.44 -9.78 9.26
CA ARG A 133 -19.24 -10.39 8.67
C ARG A 133 -18.80 -11.70 9.35
N ASP A 134 -18.00 -12.50 8.64
CA ASP A 134 -17.35 -13.73 9.12
C ASP A 134 -15.86 -13.45 9.43
N ASP A 135 -15.46 -13.48 10.70
CA ASP A 135 -14.10 -13.20 11.19
C ASP A 135 -13.00 -13.98 10.43
N ALA A 136 -13.34 -15.14 9.86
CA ALA A 136 -12.40 -15.97 9.10
C ALA A 136 -11.87 -15.30 7.81
N THR A 137 -12.42 -14.14 7.41
CA THR A 137 -11.97 -13.37 6.25
C THR A 137 -11.05 -12.20 6.59
N ARG A 138 -10.89 -11.82 7.86
CA ARG A 138 -9.96 -10.74 8.24
C ARG A 138 -8.50 -11.17 8.14
N PHE A 139 -7.66 -10.29 7.62
CA PHE A 139 -6.21 -10.44 7.65
C PHE A 139 -5.57 -9.28 8.41
N ASP A 140 -4.54 -9.60 9.17
CA ASP A 140 -3.75 -8.61 9.88
C ASP A 140 -2.49 -8.24 9.11
N LEU A 141 -2.37 -6.96 8.78
CA LEU A 141 -1.14 -6.34 8.33
C LEU A 141 -0.41 -5.79 9.54
N LEU A 142 0.66 -6.45 9.97
CA LEU A 142 1.42 -6.01 11.15
C LEU A 142 2.04 -4.63 10.91
N HIS A 143 2.69 -4.47 9.76
CA HIS A 143 3.07 -3.17 9.25
C HIS A 143 3.43 -3.24 7.77
N GLN A 144 3.26 -2.12 7.09
CA GLN A 144 3.87 -1.84 5.80
C GLN A 144 4.31 -0.39 5.75
N THR A 145 5.55 -0.15 5.31
CA THR A 145 6.07 1.19 5.03
C THR A 145 6.52 1.25 3.59
N SER A 146 6.03 2.24 2.85
CA SER A 146 6.47 2.58 1.50
C SER A 146 7.26 3.88 1.55
N CYS A 147 8.48 3.88 1.02
CA CYS A 147 9.35 5.04 0.89
C CYS A 147 9.49 5.42 -0.59
N PHE A 148 9.20 6.67 -0.92
CA PHE A 148 9.31 7.23 -2.26
C PHE A 148 10.47 8.23 -2.26
N LYS A 149 11.43 8.03 -3.16
CA LYS A 149 12.62 8.87 -3.27
C LYS A 149 13.11 8.96 -4.70
N ARG A 150 13.78 10.07 -5.03
CA ARG A 150 14.47 10.23 -6.31
C ARG A 150 15.59 9.20 -6.44
N PHE A 151 15.75 8.64 -7.62
CA PHE A 151 16.79 7.69 -7.97
C PHE A 151 17.44 8.09 -9.29
N GLY A 152 18.75 8.39 -9.24
CA GLY A 152 19.41 9.05 -10.36
C GLY A 152 18.80 10.43 -10.65
N ASP A 153 18.86 10.84 -11.91
CA ASP A 153 18.41 12.17 -12.32
C ASP A 153 16.89 12.23 -12.49
N ASN A 154 16.25 11.25 -13.09
CA ASN A 154 14.83 11.38 -13.46
C ASN A 154 13.90 10.34 -12.84
N ASP A 155 14.42 9.29 -12.20
CA ASP A 155 13.57 8.17 -11.80
C ASP A 155 13.03 8.32 -10.39
N LEU A 156 11.85 7.73 -10.15
CA LEU A 156 11.28 7.56 -8.83
C LEU A 156 11.48 6.12 -8.37
N LEU A 157 12.08 5.97 -7.20
CA LEU A 157 12.26 4.69 -6.53
C LEU A 157 11.24 4.57 -5.41
N VAL A 158 10.52 3.45 -5.41
CA VAL A 158 9.59 3.06 -4.36
C VAL A 158 10.11 1.80 -3.67
N GLU A 159 10.37 1.91 -2.38
CA GLU A 159 10.78 0.81 -1.52
C GLU A 159 9.66 0.49 -0.55
N GLN A 160 9.19 -0.75 -0.54
CA GLN A 160 8.17 -1.21 0.39
C GLN A 160 8.77 -2.27 1.30
N VAL A 161 8.56 -2.11 2.60
CA VAL A 161 8.88 -3.11 3.62
C VAL A 161 7.58 -3.48 4.31
N PHE A 162 7.28 -4.78 4.40
CA PHE A 162 6.06 -5.26 5.04
C PHE A 162 6.26 -6.59 5.76
N GLN A 163 5.42 -6.79 6.77
CA GLN A 163 5.30 -8.00 7.61
C GLN A 163 3.84 -8.44 7.70
#